data_AF-A0A2D6SVS2-F1
#
_entry.id   AF-A0A2D6SVS2-F1
#
_cell.length_a   1.000
_cell.length_b   1.000
_cell.length_c   1.000
_cell.angle_alpha   90.00
_cell.angle_beta   90.00
_cell.angle_gamma   90.00
#
_symmetry.space_group_name_H-M   'P 1'
#
loop_
_entity.id
_entity.type
_entity.pdbx_description
1 polymer ?
#
loop_
_entity_poly.entity_id
_entity_poly.type
_entity_poly.pdbx_seq_one_letter_code
_entity_poly.pdbx_strand_id
1 'polypeptide(L)'
;MVTFLKMVGAVLVALVILIVLILVWIRWRIRKFLSVLKKALHAPVPPFRVKLVECEAIGWIHEDAVNEQQAAFLELGFEHAGDYDVEPAGLMMQAFVHPSQGTCGVVYDHPLTGVWCDVVRQYPDGSMFTYSTGEYHGMDEPPEKTAKFLPEQPLEQVTQRLWDDSPASGAISIPPDDFVENFERAYAEEMNWRIERGGPTEAEIRRITEKDGQDCTPESVQQIQNQWRTQITAFFSERQLSRFRGLSKVSNTTLAGYQDRMIAIHDRMSAEDLLAIVDHNFYPDADLDEEDFDENDMEEAELLKVHRTQQTLLKQIRGWCDDSSPREAFPRLLDEEEQRTLYSHLGTVDKPIPGDIWLSPEDEYDDEAFDDEDEFNRYDEKYDDFSGS
;
A
#
# COMPACT_ATOMS: atom_id res chain seq x y z
N MET A 1 -35.38 28.93 51.76
CA MET A 1 -34.82 29.44 50.47
C MET A 1 -33.37 29.03 50.26
N VAL A 2 -32.45 29.28 51.20
CA VAL A 2 -31.01 28.92 51.05
C VAL A 2 -30.78 27.42 50.80
N THR A 3 -31.51 26.54 51.49
CA THR A 3 -31.43 25.07 51.30
C THR A 3 -31.95 24.61 49.95
N PHE A 4 -33.01 25.24 49.44
CA PHE A 4 -33.57 24.95 48.11
C PHE A 4 -32.59 25.34 47.00
N LEU A 5 -32.00 26.53 47.08
CA LEU A 5 -31.01 27.00 46.10
C LEU A 5 -29.75 26.12 46.09
N LYS A 6 -29.31 25.64 47.26
CA LYS A 6 -28.20 24.66 47.37
C LYS A 6 -28.52 23.32 46.73
N MET A 7 -29.75 22.82 46.89
CA MET A 7 -30.19 21.56 46.26
C MET A 7 -30.26 21.70 44.74
N VAL A 8 -30.84 22.79 44.23
CA VAL A 8 -30.91 23.05 42.78
C VAL A 8 -29.51 23.22 42.19
N GLY A 9 -28.63 23.96 42.87
CA GLY A 9 -27.23 24.10 42.44
C GLY A 9 -26.47 22.78 42.42
N ALA A 10 -26.66 21.91 43.42
CA ALA A 10 -26.02 20.60 43.47
C ALA A 10 -26.50 19.67 42.34
N VAL A 11 -27.80 19.68 42.03
CA VAL A 11 -28.36 18.90 40.91
C VAL A 11 -27.82 19.38 39.57
N LEU A 12 -27.70 20.69 39.38
CA LEU A 12 -27.20 21.27 38.13
C LEU A 12 -25.72 20.94 37.91
N VAL A 13 -24.90 21.01 38.97
CA VAL A 13 -23.50 20.58 38.94
C VAL A 13 -23.38 19.08 38.65
N ALA A 14 -24.20 18.25 39.28
CA ALA A 14 -24.21 16.80 39.03
C ALA A 14 -24.58 16.47 37.57
N LEU A 15 -25.53 17.20 36.98
CA LEU A 15 -25.94 17.03 35.58
C LEU A 15 -24.80 17.43 34.62
N VAL A 16 -24.11 18.54 34.89
CA VAL A 16 -22.95 18.97 34.09
C VAL A 16 -21.83 17.94 34.16
N ILE A 17 -21.52 17.42 35.36
CA ILE A 17 -20.51 16.35 35.53
C ILE A 17 -20.92 15.10 34.75
N LEU A 18 -22.19 14.70 34.79
CA LEU A 18 -22.70 13.55 34.05
C LEU A 18 -22.54 13.73 32.53
N ILE A 19 -22.86 14.91 32.00
CA ILE A 19 -22.68 15.23 30.57
C ILE A 19 -21.21 15.16 30.19
N VAL A 20 -20.32 15.74 30.99
CA VAL A 20 -18.86 15.68 30.76
C VAL A 20 -18.37 14.22 30.78
N LEU A 21 -18.83 13.40 31.72
CA LEU A 21 -18.47 11.98 31.78
C LEU A 21 -18.99 11.21 30.55
N ILE A 22 -20.21 11.50 30.08
CA ILE A 22 -20.76 10.91 28.84
C ILE A 22 -19.92 11.33 27.63
N LEU A 23 -19.58 12.61 27.49
CA LEU A 23 -18.76 13.10 26.37
C LEU A 23 -17.34 12.51 26.39
N VAL A 24 -16.72 12.40 27.57
CA VAL A 24 -15.42 11.74 27.73
C VAL A 24 -15.53 10.26 27.39
N TRP A 25 -16.58 9.57 27.85
CA TRP A 25 -16.82 8.16 27.55
C TRP A 25 -17.05 7.92 26.05
N ILE A 26 -17.86 8.76 25.39
CA ILE A 26 -18.08 8.75 23.94
C ILE A 26 -16.76 8.99 23.20
N ARG A 27 -16.00 10.03 23.58
CA ARG A 27 -14.70 10.33 22.96
C ARG A 27 -13.69 9.20 23.13
N TRP A 28 -13.70 8.51 24.28
CA TRP A 28 -12.84 7.35 24.53
C TRP A 28 -13.28 6.11 23.74
N ARG A 29 -14.59 5.89 23.61
CA ARG A 29 -15.18 4.81 22.81
C ARG A 29 -14.93 5.01 21.32
N ILE A 30 -15.14 6.23 20.82
CA ILE A 30 -14.88 6.64 19.43
C ILE A 30 -13.40 6.54 19.11
N ARG A 31 -12.48 6.93 20.02
CA ARG A 31 -11.03 6.73 19.80
C ARG A 31 -10.65 5.27 19.63
N LYS A 32 -11.23 4.37 20.43
CA LYS A 32 -10.99 2.92 20.30
C LYS A 32 -11.60 2.35 19.02
N PHE A 33 -12.76 2.85 18.61
CA PHE A 33 -13.41 2.44 17.35
C PHE A 33 -12.64 2.95 16.13
N LEU A 34 -12.20 4.22 16.15
CA LEU A 34 -11.33 4.82 15.12
C LEU A 34 -9.97 4.15 15.03
N SER A 35 -9.37 3.70 16.15
CA SER A 35 -8.09 2.98 16.08
C SER A 35 -8.20 1.59 15.46
N VAL A 36 -9.40 0.99 15.49
CA VAL A 36 -9.68 -0.29 14.83
C VAL A 36 -10.04 -0.04 13.35
N LEU A 37 -10.84 1.00 13.07
CA LEU A 37 -11.16 1.43 11.71
C LEU A 37 -9.92 1.89 10.92
N LYS A 38 -8.97 2.59 11.57
CA LYS A 38 -7.67 2.98 10.98
C LYS A 38 -6.75 1.79 10.71
N LYS A 39 -6.92 0.68 11.43
CA LYS A 39 -6.17 -0.57 11.16
C LYS A 39 -6.81 -1.37 10.02
N ALA A 40 -8.13 -1.24 9.86
CA ALA A 40 -8.93 -1.93 8.84
C ALA A 40 -8.84 -1.30 7.44
N LEU A 41 -8.74 0.03 7.35
CA LEU A 41 -8.71 0.77 6.07
C LEU A 41 -7.32 0.89 5.44
N HIS A 42 -6.28 0.40 6.13
CA HIS A 42 -4.88 0.59 5.77
C HIS A 42 -4.03 -0.64 6.09
N ALA A 43 -4.40 -1.83 5.60
CA ALA A 43 -3.34 -2.76 5.26
C ALA A 43 -2.68 -2.17 3.99
N PRO A 44 -1.52 -1.51 4.09
CA PRO A 44 -0.92 -0.90 2.91
C PRO A 44 -0.69 -2.00 1.87
N VAL A 45 -0.95 -1.68 0.60
CA VAL A 45 -0.56 -2.55 -0.50
C VAL A 45 0.94 -2.85 -0.31
N PRO A 46 1.34 -4.13 -0.21
CA PRO A 46 2.73 -4.47 0.03
C PRO A 46 3.59 -3.93 -1.13
N PRO A 47 4.86 -3.60 -0.87
CA PRO A 47 5.72 -3.10 -1.93
C PRO A 47 5.89 -4.19 -2.99
N PHE A 48 5.69 -3.86 -4.27
CA PHE A 48 5.80 -4.88 -5.32
C PHE A 48 7.22 -5.37 -5.56
N ARG A 49 8.21 -4.65 -5.05
CA ARG A 49 9.62 -5.02 -5.07
C ARG A 49 10.21 -4.74 -3.70
N VAL A 50 11.04 -5.66 -3.26
CA VAL A 50 11.83 -5.52 -2.03
C VAL A 50 13.31 -5.55 -2.38
N LYS A 51 14.10 -4.93 -1.50
CA LYS A 51 15.55 -5.02 -1.48
C LYS A 51 16.01 -5.50 -0.12
N LEU A 52 16.93 -6.44 -0.12
CA LEU A 52 17.59 -6.89 1.09
C LEU A 52 18.86 -6.06 1.28
N VAL A 53 18.86 -5.25 2.33
CA VAL A 53 20.02 -4.45 2.72
C VAL A 53 20.72 -5.15 3.86
N GLU A 54 21.90 -5.69 3.58
CA GLU A 54 22.72 -6.36 4.59
C GLU A 54 23.08 -5.40 5.73
N CYS A 55 22.97 -5.88 6.95
CA CYS A 55 23.21 -5.11 8.16
C CYS A 55 24.26 -5.77 9.04
N GLU A 56 25.32 -5.03 9.39
CA GLU A 56 26.35 -5.52 10.32
C GLU A 56 25.81 -5.70 11.75
N ALA A 57 24.78 -4.94 12.12
CA ALA A 57 24.11 -5.04 13.41
C ALA A 57 22.62 -4.66 13.27
N ILE A 58 21.75 -5.67 13.27
CA ILE A 58 20.30 -5.45 13.28
C ILE A 58 19.83 -5.17 14.70
N GLY A 59 19.08 -4.08 14.86
CA GLY A 59 18.37 -3.78 16.11
C GLY A 59 17.07 -4.56 16.20
N TRP A 60 17.16 -5.87 16.43
CA TRP A 60 15.99 -6.77 16.54
C TRP A 60 14.99 -6.22 17.56
N ILE A 61 13.71 -6.24 17.20
CA ILE A 61 12.61 -5.81 18.06
C ILE A 61 12.35 -6.89 19.13
N HIS A 62 12.43 -8.15 18.72
CA HIS A 62 12.17 -9.32 19.55
C HIS A 62 13.42 -10.21 19.65
N GLU A 63 14.54 -9.62 20.07
CA GLU A 63 15.88 -10.25 20.09
C GLU A 63 15.91 -11.67 20.68
N ASP A 64 15.27 -11.89 21.85
CA ASP A 64 15.25 -13.21 22.48
C ASP A 64 14.57 -14.29 21.61
N ALA A 65 13.45 -13.93 20.95
CA ALA A 65 12.72 -14.85 20.08
C ALA A 65 13.48 -15.13 18.79
N VAL A 66 14.13 -14.10 18.21
CA VAL A 66 15.00 -14.28 17.04
C VAL A 66 16.17 -15.20 17.37
N ASN A 67 16.86 -14.98 18.49
CA ASN A 67 17.97 -15.81 18.96
C ASN A 67 17.54 -17.28 19.19
N GLU A 68 16.34 -17.51 19.71
CA GLU A 68 15.78 -18.86 19.86
C GLU A 68 15.60 -19.56 18.51
N GLN A 69 15.01 -18.87 17.52
CA GLN A 69 14.83 -19.44 16.18
C GLN A 69 16.15 -19.65 15.44
N GLN A 70 17.09 -18.72 15.61
CA GLN A 70 18.46 -18.85 15.09
C GLN A 70 19.13 -20.12 15.61
N ALA A 71 19.08 -20.35 16.93
CA ALA A 71 19.67 -21.55 17.53
C ALA A 71 19.04 -22.83 16.94
N ALA A 72 17.71 -22.85 16.77
CA ALA A 72 17.01 -23.99 16.16
C ALA A 72 17.45 -24.24 14.71
N PHE A 73 17.58 -23.20 13.88
CA PHE A 73 18.11 -23.35 12.51
C PHE A 73 19.52 -23.96 12.50
N LEU A 74 20.41 -23.49 13.39
CA LEU A 74 21.78 -23.99 13.49
C LEU A 74 21.83 -25.45 13.97
N GLU A 75 20.98 -25.84 14.92
CA GLU A 75 20.86 -27.23 15.40
C GLU A 75 20.36 -28.18 14.30
N LEU A 76 19.48 -27.69 13.42
CA LEU A 76 19.00 -28.39 12.22
C LEU A 76 20.04 -28.49 11.09
N GLY A 77 21.22 -27.91 11.26
CA GLY A 77 22.31 -27.97 10.28
C GLY A 77 22.22 -26.93 9.16
N PHE A 78 21.41 -25.89 9.33
CA PHE A 78 21.46 -24.73 8.45
C PHE A 78 22.70 -23.88 8.73
N GLU A 79 23.18 -23.21 7.70
CA GLU A 79 24.24 -22.22 7.73
C GLU A 79 23.61 -20.82 7.67
N HIS A 80 24.09 -19.89 8.50
CA HIS A 80 23.65 -18.50 8.45
C HIS A 80 24.11 -17.85 7.13
N ALA A 81 23.20 -17.14 6.47
CA ALA A 81 23.39 -16.53 5.16
C ALA A 81 23.28 -15.00 5.18
N GLY A 82 23.14 -14.39 6.35
CA GLY A 82 23.13 -12.94 6.52
C GLY A 82 21.92 -12.41 7.29
N ASP A 83 22.05 -11.17 7.72
CA ASP A 83 21.04 -10.39 8.44
C ASP A 83 20.69 -9.18 7.56
N TYR A 84 19.39 -8.99 7.28
CA TYR A 84 18.90 -8.00 6.32
C TYR A 84 17.77 -7.12 6.87
N ASP A 85 17.79 -5.85 6.49
CA ASP A 85 16.58 -5.02 6.45
C ASP A 85 15.87 -5.23 5.10
N VAL A 86 14.56 -5.49 5.15
CA VAL A 86 13.73 -5.70 3.95
C VAL A 86 13.07 -4.38 3.58
N GLU A 87 13.70 -3.63 2.68
CA GLU A 87 13.20 -2.34 2.24
C GLU A 87 12.27 -2.46 1.02
N PRO A 88 11.19 -1.69 0.93
CA PRO A 88 10.66 -0.74 1.92
C PRO A 88 9.61 -1.40 2.86
N ALA A 89 9.66 -2.72 3.05
CA ALA A 89 8.65 -3.45 3.81
C ALA A 89 8.69 -3.18 5.32
N GLY A 90 9.79 -2.63 5.84
CA GLY A 90 9.94 -2.30 7.27
C GLY A 90 9.96 -3.56 8.14
N LEU A 91 10.59 -4.61 7.65
CA LEU A 91 10.69 -5.94 8.24
C LEU A 91 12.17 -6.30 8.35
N MET A 92 12.60 -6.85 9.48
CA MET A 92 13.95 -7.39 9.63
C MET A 92 13.95 -8.89 9.36
N MET A 93 15.04 -9.39 8.79
CA MET A 93 15.11 -10.76 8.33
C MET A 93 16.49 -11.36 8.56
N GLN A 94 16.54 -12.59 9.09
CA GLN A 94 17.75 -13.39 9.17
C GLN A 94 17.61 -14.60 8.24
N ALA A 95 18.60 -14.79 7.37
CA ALA A 95 18.59 -15.81 6.34
C ALA A 95 19.46 -17.01 6.71
N PHE A 96 19.03 -18.17 6.26
CA PHE A 96 19.71 -19.44 6.45
C PHE A 96 19.63 -20.30 5.19
N VAL A 97 20.65 -21.11 4.94
CA VAL A 97 20.66 -22.10 3.86
C VAL A 97 21.11 -23.46 4.36
N HIS A 98 20.55 -24.53 3.83
CA HIS A 98 20.96 -25.91 4.08
C HIS A 98 21.42 -26.53 2.76
N PRO A 99 22.69 -26.34 2.34
CA PRO A 99 23.15 -26.66 1.00
C PRO A 99 22.93 -28.12 0.59
N SER A 100 23.17 -29.06 1.51
CA SER A 100 22.99 -30.49 1.23
C SER A 100 21.53 -30.95 1.12
N GLN A 101 20.58 -30.15 1.61
CA GLN A 101 19.14 -30.43 1.54
C GLN A 101 18.40 -29.52 0.55
N GLY A 102 19.11 -28.59 -0.12
CA GLY A 102 18.52 -27.61 -1.04
C GLY A 102 17.39 -26.80 -0.42
N THR A 103 17.51 -26.45 0.86
CA THR A 103 16.45 -25.78 1.65
C THR A 103 16.96 -24.44 2.14
N CYS A 104 16.13 -23.41 2.09
CA CYS A 104 16.39 -22.11 2.72
C CYS A 104 15.52 -21.95 3.95
N GLY A 105 16.03 -21.23 4.94
CA GLY A 105 15.33 -20.86 6.16
C GLY A 105 15.34 -19.35 6.30
N VAL A 106 14.29 -18.79 6.85
CA VAL A 106 14.19 -17.36 7.11
C VAL A 106 13.55 -17.15 8.47
N VAL A 107 14.13 -16.29 9.30
CA VAL A 107 13.50 -15.73 10.50
C VAL A 107 13.11 -14.30 10.18
N TYR A 108 11.86 -13.96 10.45
CA TYR A 108 11.32 -12.61 10.28
C TYR A 108 11.06 -11.99 11.64
N ASP A 109 11.33 -10.69 11.77
CA ASP A 109 10.97 -9.90 12.95
C ASP A 109 10.23 -8.63 12.52
N HIS A 110 8.92 -8.60 12.80
CA HIS A 110 8.04 -7.49 12.43
C HIS A 110 7.40 -6.86 13.68
N PRO A 111 7.30 -5.52 13.76
CA PRO A 111 6.80 -4.81 14.94
C PRO A 111 5.36 -5.18 15.37
N LEU A 112 4.51 -5.63 14.43
CA LEU A 112 3.11 -5.90 14.72
C LEU A 112 2.78 -7.40 14.85
N THR A 113 3.45 -8.24 14.06
CA THR A 113 3.13 -9.68 13.97
C THR A 113 4.11 -10.55 14.76
N GLY A 114 5.19 -9.97 15.28
CA GLY A 114 6.21 -10.68 16.05
C GLY A 114 7.17 -11.46 15.16
N VAL A 115 7.68 -12.56 15.71
CA VAL A 115 8.68 -13.41 15.05
C VAL A 115 8.02 -14.66 14.47
N TRP A 116 8.33 -14.96 13.22
CA TRP A 116 7.98 -16.23 12.58
C TRP A 116 9.10 -16.70 11.67
N CYS A 117 9.01 -17.95 11.22
CA CYS A 117 10.00 -18.57 10.37
C CYS A 117 9.34 -19.19 9.14
N ASP A 118 10.03 -19.11 8.01
CA ASP A 118 9.70 -19.88 6.83
C ASP A 118 10.85 -20.83 6.50
N VAL A 119 10.49 -22.03 6.02
CA VAL A 119 11.42 -22.96 5.38
C VAL A 119 10.94 -23.25 3.97
N VAL A 120 11.85 -23.12 3.02
CA VAL A 120 11.52 -23.08 1.59
C VAL A 120 12.39 -24.05 0.80
N ARG A 121 11.78 -24.80 -0.11
CA ARG A 121 12.46 -25.58 -1.17
C ARG A 121 11.99 -25.12 -2.53
N GLN A 122 12.94 -24.88 -3.44
CA GLN A 122 12.68 -24.49 -4.83
C GLN A 122 13.20 -25.55 -5.80
N TYR A 123 12.54 -25.67 -6.96
CA TYR A 123 12.90 -26.63 -7.99
C TYR A 123 13.12 -25.94 -9.36
N PRO A 124 13.91 -26.54 -10.27
CA PRO A 124 14.20 -25.96 -11.58
C PRO A 124 12.98 -25.76 -12.49
N ASP A 125 11.86 -26.43 -12.21
CA ASP A 125 10.60 -26.26 -12.94
C ASP A 125 9.76 -25.07 -12.44
N GLY A 126 10.27 -24.33 -11.46
CA GLY A 126 9.59 -23.19 -10.84
C GLY A 126 8.68 -23.58 -9.66
N SER A 127 8.49 -24.88 -9.39
CA SER A 127 7.71 -25.28 -8.23
C SER A 127 8.42 -24.94 -6.92
N MET A 128 7.63 -24.62 -5.90
CA MET A 128 8.15 -24.18 -4.60
C MET A 128 7.28 -24.72 -3.47
N PHE A 129 7.91 -25.12 -2.37
CA PHE A 129 7.25 -25.52 -1.14
C PHE A 129 7.72 -24.61 -0.01
N THR A 130 6.78 -23.94 0.65
CA THR A 130 7.03 -23.06 1.80
C THR A 130 6.23 -23.56 2.99
N TYR A 131 6.90 -23.77 4.12
CA TYR A 131 6.26 -24.12 5.38
C TYR A 131 6.60 -23.04 6.39
N SER A 132 5.57 -22.48 7.03
CA SER A 132 5.70 -21.33 7.91
C SER A 132 5.28 -21.68 9.34
N THR A 133 6.00 -21.15 10.34
CA THR A 133 5.50 -21.07 11.72
C THR A 133 4.54 -19.88 11.92
N GLY A 134 4.42 -19.00 10.92
CA GLY A 134 3.48 -17.89 10.92
C GLY A 134 2.03 -18.34 10.74
N GLU A 135 1.10 -17.43 11.03
CA GLU A 135 -0.31 -17.66 10.74
C GLU A 135 -0.60 -17.57 9.24
N TYR A 136 -1.58 -18.33 8.77
CA TYR A 136 -2.08 -18.18 7.40
C TYR A 136 -2.63 -16.77 7.18
N HIS A 137 -2.13 -16.09 6.15
CA HIS A 137 -2.47 -14.71 5.83
C HIS A 137 -3.72 -14.55 4.94
N GLY A 138 -4.41 -15.63 4.55
CA GLY A 138 -5.69 -15.54 3.83
C GLY A 138 -5.62 -15.30 2.31
N MET A 139 -4.42 -15.10 1.76
CA MET A 139 -4.20 -14.83 0.34
C MET A 139 -4.01 -16.13 -0.45
N ASP A 140 -4.40 -16.11 -1.72
CA ASP A 140 -4.10 -17.21 -2.63
C ASP A 140 -2.62 -17.18 -3.05
N GLU A 141 -2.12 -18.34 -3.47
CA GLU A 141 -0.76 -18.56 -3.96
C GLU A 141 -0.73 -18.88 -5.46
N PRO A 142 0.38 -18.61 -6.16
CA PRO A 142 0.57 -19.07 -7.54
C PRO A 142 0.43 -20.60 -7.63
N PRO A 143 -0.15 -21.16 -8.71
CA PRO A 143 -0.44 -22.59 -8.83
C PRO A 143 0.77 -23.52 -8.67
N GLU A 144 1.96 -23.04 -9.00
CA GLU A 144 3.24 -23.74 -8.87
C GLU A 144 3.83 -23.70 -7.45
N LYS A 145 3.27 -22.87 -6.56
CA LYS A 145 3.71 -22.74 -5.17
C LYS A 145 2.76 -23.47 -4.23
N THR A 146 3.33 -24.17 -3.25
CA THR A 146 2.61 -24.80 -2.14
C THR A 146 3.05 -24.15 -0.85
N ALA A 147 2.13 -23.46 -0.17
CA ALA A 147 2.36 -22.90 1.16
C ALA A 147 1.55 -23.66 2.22
N LYS A 148 2.18 -24.02 3.34
CA LYS A 148 1.50 -24.56 4.52
C LYS A 148 1.89 -23.79 5.77
N PHE A 149 0.89 -23.45 6.58
CA PHE A 149 1.06 -22.68 7.80
C PHE A 149 0.83 -23.60 9.00
N LEU A 150 1.83 -23.68 9.87
CA LEU A 150 1.87 -24.55 11.03
C LEU A 150 2.14 -23.70 12.27
N PRO A 151 1.21 -22.79 12.63
CA PRO A 151 1.38 -21.93 13.78
C PRO A 151 1.57 -22.75 15.06
N GLU A 152 2.34 -22.19 15.99
CA GLU A 152 2.69 -22.79 17.29
C GLU A 152 3.53 -24.09 17.21
N GLN A 153 3.90 -24.56 16.01
CA GLN A 153 4.77 -25.71 15.87
C GLN A 153 6.25 -25.29 16.00
N PRO A 154 7.08 -26.10 16.68
CA PRO A 154 8.53 -25.89 16.70
C PRO A 154 9.14 -25.97 15.29
N LEU A 155 10.18 -25.18 15.03
CA LEU A 155 10.87 -25.13 13.74
C LEU A 155 11.33 -26.50 13.24
N GLU A 156 11.84 -27.38 14.13
CA GLU A 156 12.15 -28.79 13.84
C GLU A 156 11.01 -29.51 13.12
N GLN A 157 9.79 -29.37 13.64
CA GLN A 157 8.63 -30.07 13.09
C GLN A 157 8.20 -29.47 11.75
N VAL A 158 8.24 -28.14 11.62
CA VAL A 158 7.93 -27.44 10.37
C VAL A 158 8.92 -27.86 9.27
N THR A 159 10.21 -27.88 9.59
CA THR A 159 11.29 -28.32 8.70
C THR A 159 11.13 -29.78 8.28
N GLN A 160 10.88 -30.68 9.23
CA GLN A 160 10.66 -32.09 8.93
C GLN A 160 9.46 -32.29 8.01
N ARG A 161 8.36 -31.56 8.23
CA ARG A 161 7.17 -31.64 7.35
C ARG A 161 7.45 -31.16 5.94
N LEU A 162 8.23 -30.09 5.77
CA LEU A 162 8.66 -29.66 4.44
C LEU A 162 9.43 -30.79 3.75
N TRP A 163 10.36 -31.43 4.45
CA TRP A 163 11.18 -32.49 3.88
C TRP A 163 10.40 -33.76 3.55
N ASP A 164 9.38 -34.11 4.34
CA ASP A 164 8.53 -35.26 4.10
C ASP A 164 7.57 -35.05 2.92
N ASP A 165 7.02 -33.84 2.79
CA ASP A 165 5.98 -33.53 1.80
C ASP A 165 6.56 -33.12 0.43
N SER A 166 7.83 -32.73 0.36
CA SER A 166 8.48 -32.24 -0.87
C SER A 166 9.46 -33.26 -1.49
N PRO A 167 9.64 -33.28 -2.82
CA PRO A 167 10.60 -34.17 -3.46
C PRO A 167 12.05 -34.00 -2.96
N ALA A 168 12.63 -35.04 -2.36
CA ALA A 168 13.99 -34.96 -1.83
C ALA A 168 15.07 -34.72 -2.90
N SER A 169 14.83 -35.14 -4.16
CA SER A 169 15.78 -34.98 -5.27
C SER A 169 15.42 -33.81 -6.17
N GLY A 170 16.43 -33.06 -6.61
CA GLY A 170 16.27 -32.01 -7.62
C GLY A 170 15.95 -30.64 -7.06
N ALA A 171 15.91 -30.47 -5.73
CA ALA A 171 15.86 -29.16 -5.11
C ALA A 171 17.10 -28.34 -5.49
N ILE A 172 16.90 -27.04 -5.71
CA ILE A 172 17.99 -26.09 -6.01
C ILE A 172 18.76 -25.84 -4.71
N SER A 173 20.07 -26.08 -4.73
CA SER A 173 20.97 -25.64 -3.67
C SER A 173 21.33 -24.18 -3.90
N ILE A 174 20.98 -23.32 -2.94
CA ILE A 174 21.28 -21.89 -2.98
C ILE A 174 22.49 -21.64 -2.06
N PRO A 175 23.65 -21.21 -2.59
CA PRO A 175 24.77 -20.73 -1.77
C PRO A 175 24.38 -19.51 -0.93
N PRO A 176 25.01 -19.28 0.23
CA PRO A 176 24.76 -18.08 1.05
C PRO A 176 24.83 -16.77 0.25
N ASP A 177 25.89 -16.61 -0.56
CA ASP A 177 26.12 -15.40 -1.37
C ASP A 177 25.02 -15.14 -2.42
N ASP A 178 24.29 -16.18 -2.84
CA ASP A 178 23.22 -16.09 -3.83
C ASP A 178 21.83 -15.93 -3.18
N PHE A 179 21.74 -15.93 -1.85
CA PHE A 179 20.46 -15.87 -1.13
C PHE A 179 19.68 -14.61 -1.50
N VAL A 180 20.34 -13.44 -1.52
CA VAL A 180 19.69 -12.16 -1.78
C VAL A 180 19.01 -12.11 -3.13
N GLU A 181 19.74 -12.46 -4.20
CA GLU A 181 19.18 -12.47 -5.56
C GLU A 181 18.00 -13.45 -5.66
N ASN A 182 18.12 -14.63 -5.05
CA ASN A 182 17.06 -15.64 -5.07
C ASN A 182 15.80 -15.20 -4.32
N PHE A 183 15.94 -14.60 -3.15
CA PHE A 183 14.82 -14.10 -2.37
C PHE A 183 14.08 -12.97 -3.10
N GLU A 184 14.80 -11.94 -3.55
CA GLU A 184 14.21 -10.80 -4.24
C GLU A 184 13.52 -11.22 -5.54
N ARG A 185 14.11 -12.16 -6.29
CA ARG A 185 13.50 -12.75 -7.49
C ARG A 185 12.21 -13.49 -7.15
N ALA A 186 12.23 -14.39 -6.17
CA ALA A 186 11.05 -15.18 -5.78
C ALA A 186 9.89 -14.30 -5.27
N TYR A 187 10.21 -13.24 -4.52
CA TYR A 187 9.25 -12.23 -4.09
C TYR A 187 8.67 -11.47 -5.28
N ALA A 188 9.53 -11.01 -6.20
CA ALA A 188 9.09 -10.28 -7.39
C ALA A 188 8.21 -11.13 -8.32
N GLU A 189 8.49 -12.43 -8.45
CA GLU A 189 7.68 -13.39 -9.20
C GLU A 189 6.26 -13.51 -8.61
N GLU A 190 6.15 -13.64 -7.28
CA GLU A 190 4.84 -13.68 -6.62
C GLU A 190 4.06 -12.38 -6.78
N MET A 191 4.72 -11.24 -6.58
CA MET A 191 4.07 -9.94 -6.75
C MET A 191 3.66 -9.71 -8.21
N ASN A 192 4.45 -10.16 -9.19
CA ASN A 192 4.05 -10.10 -10.60
C ASN A 192 2.78 -10.91 -10.85
N TRP A 193 2.69 -12.12 -10.31
CA TRP A 193 1.48 -12.94 -10.44
C TRP A 193 0.25 -12.25 -9.83
N ARG A 194 0.39 -11.58 -8.68
CA ARG A 194 -0.69 -10.78 -8.07
C ARG A 194 -1.06 -9.58 -8.95
N ILE A 195 -0.06 -8.84 -9.45
CA ILE A 195 -0.26 -7.69 -10.34
C ILE A 195 -0.97 -8.11 -11.64
N GLU A 196 -0.60 -9.25 -12.22
CA GLU A 196 -1.19 -9.75 -13.46
C GLU A 196 -2.69 -10.01 -13.32
N ARG A 197 -3.13 -10.44 -12.13
CA ARG A 197 -4.53 -10.65 -11.73
C ARG A 197 -5.27 -9.36 -11.35
N GLY A 198 -4.57 -8.21 -11.29
CA GLY A 198 -5.14 -6.94 -10.85
C GLY A 198 -5.15 -6.74 -9.33
N GLY A 199 -4.35 -7.52 -8.58
CA GLY A 199 -4.31 -7.51 -7.12
C GLY A 199 -5.14 -8.64 -6.50
N PRO A 200 -5.49 -8.55 -5.21
CA PRO A 200 -6.27 -9.55 -4.50
C PRO A 200 -7.71 -9.58 -5.02
N THR A 201 -8.27 -10.79 -5.09
CA THR A 201 -9.68 -10.99 -5.42
C THR A 201 -10.57 -10.58 -4.25
N GLU A 202 -11.85 -10.33 -4.54
CA GLU A 202 -12.87 -10.12 -3.50
C GLU A 202 -12.90 -11.28 -2.49
N ALA A 203 -12.75 -12.53 -2.95
CA ALA A 203 -12.71 -13.68 -2.06
C ALA A 203 -11.50 -13.66 -1.11
N GLU A 204 -10.31 -13.29 -1.60
CA GLU A 204 -9.12 -13.09 -0.77
C GLU A 204 -9.35 -11.98 0.26
N ILE A 205 -9.86 -10.84 -0.18
CA ILE A 205 -10.16 -9.69 0.69
C ILE A 205 -11.13 -10.09 1.80
N ARG A 206 -12.24 -10.73 1.44
CA ARG A 206 -13.25 -11.20 2.41
C ARG A 206 -12.66 -12.16 3.43
N ARG A 207 -11.85 -13.14 3.00
CA ARG A 207 -11.20 -14.09 3.92
C ARG A 207 -10.26 -13.39 4.90
N ILE A 208 -9.50 -12.39 4.46
CA ILE A 208 -8.60 -11.62 5.31
C ILE A 208 -9.41 -10.81 6.34
N THR A 209 -10.40 -10.05 5.87
CA THR A 209 -11.24 -9.22 6.74
C THR A 209 -11.99 -10.06 7.79
N GLU A 210 -12.54 -11.22 7.38
CA GLU A 210 -13.18 -12.17 8.29
C GLU A 210 -12.21 -12.76 9.31
N LYS A 211 -10.98 -13.13 8.89
CA LYS A 211 -9.92 -13.61 9.78
C LYS A 211 -9.58 -12.58 10.86
N ASP A 212 -9.56 -11.30 10.49
CA ASP A 212 -9.28 -10.19 11.41
C ASP A 212 -10.49 -9.80 12.28
N GLY A 213 -11.62 -10.50 12.15
CA GLY A 213 -12.85 -10.25 12.90
C GLY A 213 -13.52 -8.93 12.53
N GLN A 214 -13.32 -8.47 11.30
CA GLN A 214 -13.86 -7.21 10.78
C GLN A 214 -15.04 -7.47 9.85
N ASP A 215 -15.95 -6.50 9.73
CA ASP A 215 -17.04 -6.54 8.77
C ASP A 215 -16.51 -6.20 7.38
N CYS A 216 -16.70 -7.10 6.41
CA CYS A 216 -16.29 -6.92 5.02
C CYS A 216 -17.47 -6.45 4.16
N THR A 217 -17.65 -5.14 4.05
CA THR A 217 -18.70 -4.55 3.22
C THR A 217 -18.29 -4.51 1.74
N PRO A 218 -19.23 -4.43 0.79
CA PRO A 218 -18.89 -4.25 -0.62
C PRO A 218 -18.00 -3.02 -0.87
N GLU A 219 -18.22 -1.94 -0.13
CA GLU A 219 -17.46 -0.69 -0.24
C GLU A 219 -16.01 -0.89 0.23
N SER A 220 -15.78 -1.64 1.31
CA SER A 220 -14.41 -1.93 1.77
C SER A 220 -13.64 -2.82 0.79
N VAL A 221 -14.31 -3.78 0.15
CA VAL A 221 -13.73 -4.58 -0.94
C VAL A 221 -13.31 -3.69 -2.10
N GLN A 222 -14.22 -2.82 -2.56
CA GLN A 222 -13.96 -1.91 -3.67
C GLN A 222 -12.80 -0.96 -3.34
N GLN A 223 -12.77 -0.42 -2.14
CA GLN A 223 -11.68 0.47 -1.69
C GLN A 223 -10.32 -0.24 -1.72
N ILE A 224 -10.23 -1.47 -1.21
CA ILE A 224 -8.97 -2.25 -1.23
C ILE A 224 -8.54 -2.53 -2.67
N GLN A 225 -9.48 -2.91 -3.55
CA GLN A 225 -9.18 -3.12 -4.96
C GLN A 225 -8.73 -1.82 -5.65
N ASN A 226 -9.34 -0.69 -5.33
CA ASN A 226 -8.93 0.63 -5.83
C ASN A 226 -7.51 0.96 -5.37
N GLN A 227 -7.18 0.77 -4.09
CA GLN A 227 -5.82 0.98 -3.58
C GLN A 227 -4.79 0.13 -4.33
N TRP A 228 -5.07 -1.17 -4.55
CA TRP A 228 -4.20 -2.04 -5.32
C TRP A 228 -4.04 -1.58 -6.77
N ARG A 229 -5.14 -1.21 -7.43
CA ARG A 229 -5.13 -0.68 -8.79
C ARG A 229 -4.27 0.57 -8.91
N THR A 230 -4.46 1.55 -8.02
CA THR A 230 -3.67 2.78 -7.98
C THR A 230 -2.18 2.47 -7.85
N GLN A 231 -1.81 1.55 -6.94
CA GLN A 231 -0.42 1.16 -6.75
C GLN A 231 0.15 0.41 -7.96
N ILE A 232 -0.64 -0.45 -8.62
CA ILE A 232 -0.24 -1.13 -9.86
C ILE A 232 0.02 -0.12 -10.98
N THR A 233 -0.86 0.87 -11.14
CA THR A 233 -0.69 1.96 -12.11
C THR A 233 0.55 2.78 -11.80
N ALA A 234 0.76 3.18 -10.55
CA ALA A 234 1.96 3.91 -10.13
C ALA A 234 3.25 3.12 -10.42
N PHE A 235 3.25 1.82 -10.10
CA PHE A 235 4.38 0.92 -10.34
C PHE A 235 4.76 0.82 -11.82
N PHE A 236 3.77 0.65 -12.71
CA PHE A 236 4.05 0.61 -14.14
C PHE A 236 4.50 1.97 -14.66
N SER A 237 3.87 3.06 -14.24
CA SER A 237 4.26 4.42 -14.59
C SER A 237 5.72 4.71 -14.25
N GLU A 238 6.16 4.42 -13.02
CA GLU A 238 7.56 4.61 -12.59
C GLU A 238 8.52 3.82 -13.49
N ARG A 239 8.19 2.57 -13.82
CA ARG A 239 9.02 1.74 -14.69
C ARG A 239 9.09 2.25 -16.13
N GLN A 240 7.98 2.77 -16.66
CA GLN A 240 7.96 3.38 -17.99
C GLN A 240 8.84 4.63 -18.02
N LEU A 241 8.68 5.51 -17.03
CA LEU A 241 9.47 6.74 -16.90
C LEU A 241 10.96 6.44 -16.75
N SER A 242 11.31 5.51 -15.85
CA SER A 242 12.70 5.05 -15.65
C SER A 242 13.30 4.50 -16.95
N ARG A 243 12.55 3.67 -17.68
CA ARG A 243 13.00 3.12 -18.96
C ARG A 243 13.11 4.17 -20.05
N PHE A 244 12.17 5.11 -20.14
CA PHE A 244 12.23 6.22 -21.08
C PHE A 244 13.49 7.04 -20.83
N ARG A 245 13.80 7.39 -19.58
CA ARG A 245 15.04 8.11 -19.21
C ARG A 245 16.29 7.38 -19.69
N GLY A 246 16.33 6.05 -19.54
CA GLY A 246 17.46 5.23 -20.00
C GLY A 246 17.59 5.09 -21.52
N LEU A 247 16.50 5.24 -22.29
CA LEU A 247 16.48 5.10 -23.75
C LEU A 247 16.48 6.44 -24.50
N SER A 248 16.11 7.52 -23.82
CA SER A 248 15.90 8.82 -24.44
C SER A 248 17.21 9.42 -24.94
N LYS A 249 17.13 10.10 -26.09
CA LYS A 249 18.23 10.92 -26.62
C LYS A 249 18.20 12.34 -26.06
N VAL A 250 17.20 12.68 -25.26
CA VAL A 250 17.09 13.96 -24.58
C VAL A 250 18.21 14.06 -23.54
N SER A 251 18.80 15.25 -23.40
CA SER A 251 19.88 15.45 -22.43
C SER A 251 19.38 15.23 -21.00
N ASN A 252 20.22 14.69 -20.12
CA ASN A 252 19.87 14.52 -18.70
C ASN A 252 19.46 15.84 -18.03
N THR A 253 20.07 16.97 -18.44
CA THR A 253 19.70 18.30 -17.94
C THR A 253 18.29 18.70 -18.34
N THR A 254 17.89 18.43 -19.59
CA THR A 254 16.53 18.70 -20.06
C THR A 254 15.51 17.78 -19.38
N LEU A 255 15.83 16.49 -19.22
CA LEU A 255 14.96 15.55 -18.51
C LEU A 255 14.77 15.94 -17.05
N ALA A 256 15.83 16.39 -16.37
CA ALA A 256 15.75 16.88 -15.01
C ALA A 256 14.81 18.09 -14.88
N GLY A 257 14.82 19.00 -15.86
CA GLY A 257 13.93 20.18 -15.86
C GLY A 257 12.45 19.88 -16.04
N TYR A 258 12.09 18.66 -16.45
CA TYR A 258 10.70 18.24 -16.67
C TYR A 258 10.31 17.02 -15.83
N GLN A 259 11.16 16.59 -14.89
CA GLN A 259 11.02 15.32 -14.21
C GLN A 259 9.65 15.18 -13.51
N ASP A 260 9.20 16.26 -12.88
CA ASP A 260 7.97 16.27 -12.06
C ASP A 260 6.69 16.40 -12.91
N ARG A 261 6.84 16.77 -14.19
CA ARG A 261 5.76 16.94 -15.17
C ARG A 261 5.64 15.78 -16.15
N MET A 262 6.56 14.83 -16.09
CA MET A 262 6.51 13.66 -16.97
C MET A 262 5.50 12.66 -16.44
N ILE A 263 4.49 12.38 -17.25
CA ILE A 263 3.47 11.36 -16.97
C ILE A 263 3.62 10.18 -17.93
N ALA A 264 3.32 8.99 -17.45
CA ALA A 264 3.26 7.77 -18.27
C ALA A 264 1.81 7.34 -18.44
N ILE A 265 1.39 7.14 -19.68
CA ILE A 265 0.09 6.61 -20.05
C ILE A 265 0.31 5.20 -20.58
N HIS A 266 -0.25 4.17 -19.95
CA HIS A 266 0.03 2.78 -20.32
C HIS A 266 -1.21 1.90 -20.38
N ASP A 267 -1.10 0.75 -21.06
CA ASP A 267 -2.27 -0.11 -21.36
C ASP A 267 -2.97 -0.71 -20.13
N ARG A 268 -2.34 -0.66 -18.95
CA ARG A 268 -2.93 -1.09 -17.67
C ARG A 268 -3.72 -0.01 -16.92
N MET A 269 -3.74 1.23 -17.42
CA MET A 269 -4.51 2.29 -16.76
C MET A 269 -6.00 2.08 -16.96
N SER A 270 -6.78 2.45 -15.95
CA SER A 270 -8.22 2.54 -16.02
C SER A 270 -8.69 3.91 -16.51
N ALA A 271 -9.97 4.03 -16.82
CA ALA A 271 -10.56 5.31 -17.20
C ALA A 271 -10.47 6.35 -16.07
N GLU A 272 -10.60 5.90 -14.81
CA GLU A 272 -10.43 6.73 -13.62
C GLU A 272 -9.00 7.26 -13.52
N ASP A 273 -8.00 6.43 -13.80
CA ASP A 273 -6.60 6.86 -13.78
C ASP A 273 -6.33 7.93 -14.85
N LEU A 274 -6.93 7.82 -16.04
CA LEU A 274 -6.79 8.82 -17.10
C LEU A 274 -7.46 10.14 -16.73
N LEU A 275 -8.65 10.08 -16.13
CA LEU A 275 -9.37 11.29 -15.71
C LEU A 275 -8.62 12.01 -14.59
N ALA A 276 -8.09 11.27 -13.61
CA ALA A 276 -7.30 11.83 -12.50
C ALA A 276 -6.03 12.58 -12.95
N ILE A 277 -5.51 12.30 -14.15
CA ILE A 277 -4.35 13.01 -14.72
C ILE A 277 -4.73 14.38 -15.29
N VAL A 278 -5.95 14.52 -15.80
CA VAL A 278 -6.45 15.71 -16.51
C VAL A 278 -7.26 16.63 -15.60
N ASP A 279 -7.92 16.04 -14.60
CA ASP A 279 -8.76 16.74 -13.62
C ASP A 279 -8.22 16.47 -12.20
N HIS A 280 -7.50 17.45 -11.65
CA HIS A 280 -6.98 17.39 -10.28
C HIS A 280 -8.06 17.42 -9.20
N ASN A 281 -9.30 17.81 -9.55
CA ASN A 281 -10.46 17.78 -8.65
C ASN A 281 -11.26 16.48 -8.77
N PHE A 282 -10.79 15.50 -9.54
CA PHE A 282 -11.45 14.20 -9.65
C PHE A 282 -11.15 13.32 -8.43
N TYR A 283 -12.19 13.01 -7.66
CA TYR A 283 -12.15 12.10 -6.52
C TYR A 283 -12.97 10.84 -6.83
N PRO A 284 -12.34 9.71 -7.20
CA PRO A 284 -13.06 8.52 -7.66
C PRO A 284 -13.92 7.85 -6.59
N ASP A 285 -13.61 8.08 -5.30
CA ASP A 285 -14.29 7.47 -4.15
C ASP A 285 -15.19 8.47 -3.39
N ALA A 286 -15.48 9.64 -3.98
CA ALA A 286 -16.50 10.53 -3.44
C ALA A 286 -17.87 9.92 -3.73
N ASP A 287 -18.32 8.99 -2.88
CA ASP A 287 -19.71 8.53 -2.80
C ASP A 287 -20.57 9.71 -2.32
N LEU A 288 -20.80 10.63 -3.24
CA LEU A 288 -21.73 11.72 -3.06
C LEU A 288 -23.11 11.13 -3.29
N ASP A 289 -23.73 10.63 -2.22
CA ASP A 289 -25.13 10.21 -2.28
C ASP A 289 -25.97 11.44 -2.67
N GLU A 290 -26.55 11.44 -3.88
CA GLU A 290 -27.36 12.56 -4.37
C GLU A 290 -28.52 12.87 -3.41
N GLU A 291 -28.94 11.92 -2.55
CA GLU A 291 -29.99 12.10 -1.56
C GLU A 291 -29.57 12.95 -0.34
N ASP A 292 -28.28 13.10 -0.08
CA ASP A 292 -27.75 13.80 1.11
C ASP A 292 -27.49 15.30 0.86
N PHE A 293 -27.59 15.77 -0.39
CA PHE A 293 -27.33 17.17 -0.75
C PHE A 293 -28.60 18.03 -0.73
N ASP A 294 -28.52 19.21 -0.12
CA ASP A 294 -29.52 20.24 -0.23
C ASP A 294 -29.35 20.99 -1.56
N GLU A 295 -30.20 20.70 -2.55
CA GLU A 295 -30.22 21.42 -3.83
C GLU A 295 -30.41 22.95 -3.69
N ASN A 296 -30.83 23.43 -2.51
CA ASN A 296 -30.94 24.87 -2.24
C ASN A 296 -29.63 25.49 -1.76
N ASP A 297 -28.65 24.68 -1.35
CA ASP A 297 -27.29 25.15 -1.12
C ASP A 297 -26.55 25.25 -2.46
N MET A 298 -26.10 26.46 -2.77
CA MET A 298 -25.46 26.78 -4.04
C MET A 298 -24.15 26.03 -4.23
N GLU A 299 -23.40 25.81 -3.15
CA GLU A 299 -22.10 25.13 -3.18
C GLU A 299 -22.28 23.64 -3.44
N GLU A 300 -23.24 23.02 -2.75
CA GLU A 300 -23.62 21.61 -2.94
C GLU A 300 -24.17 21.34 -4.35
N ALA A 301 -25.01 22.24 -4.87
CA ALA A 301 -25.52 22.13 -6.24
C ALA A 301 -24.42 22.22 -7.31
N GLU A 302 -23.38 23.04 -7.07
CA GLU A 302 -22.23 23.14 -7.96
C GLU A 302 -21.38 21.86 -7.92
N LEU A 303 -21.11 21.32 -6.72
CA LEU A 303 -20.40 20.05 -6.55
C LEU A 303 -21.11 18.88 -7.25
N LEU A 304 -22.43 18.75 -7.10
CA LEU A 304 -23.23 17.74 -7.80
C LEU A 304 -23.14 17.88 -9.33
N LYS A 305 -23.13 19.11 -9.83
CA LYS A 305 -23.00 19.35 -11.28
C LYS A 305 -21.63 18.93 -11.79
N VAL A 306 -20.56 19.22 -11.05
CA VAL A 306 -19.20 18.77 -11.36
C VAL A 306 -19.16 17.24 -11.36
N HIS A 307 -19.68 16.60 -10.31
CA HIS A 307 -19.72 15.15 -10.20
C HIS A 307 -20.47 14.48 -11.37
N ARG A 308 -21.67 14.98 -11.74
CA ARG A 308 -22.43 14.45 -12.89
C ARG A 308 -21.69 14.62 -14.22
N THR A 309 -20.95 15.72 -14.38
CA THR A 309 -20.12 15.96 -15.56
C THR A 309 -18.97 14.95 -15.61
N GLN A 310 -18.25 14.78 -14.50
CA GLN A 310 -17.19 13.78 -14.36
C GLN A 310 -17.69 12.36 -14.62
N GLN A 311 -18.85 11.96 -14.11
CA GLN A 311 -19.44 10.63 -14.36
C GLN A 311 -19.81 10.43 -15.84
N THR A 312 -20.30 11.48 -16.50
CA THR A 312 -20.62 11.43 -17.94
C THR A 312 -19.34 11.24 -18.76
N LEU A 313 -18.30 12.01 -18.46
CA LEU A 313 -17.00 11.91 -19.11
C LEU A 313 -16.34 10.56 -18.83
N LEU A 314 -16.35 10.08 -17.58
CA LEU A 314 -15.80 8.78 -17.21
C LEU A 314 -16.45 7.64 -17.99
N LYS A 315 -17.78 7.69 -18.19
CA LYS A 315 -18.49 6.73 -19.04
C LYS A 315 -18.00 6.76 -20.49
N GLN A 316 -17.68 7.92 -21.03
CA GLN A 316 -17.11 8.06 -22.38
C GLN A 316 -15.68 7.50 -22.44
N ILE A 317 -14.83 7.85 -21.47
CA ILE A 317 -13.45 7.36 -21.39
C ILE A 317 -13.44 5.83 -21.29
N ARG A 318 -14.30 5.24 -20.45
CA ARG A 318 -14.47 3.77 -20.37
C ARG A 318 -14.81 3.17 -21.73
N GLY A 319 -15.76 3.76 -22.47
CA GLY A 319 -16.08 3.34 -23.84
C GLY A 319 -14.87 3.42 -24.78
N TRP A 320 -14.05 4.46 -24.70
CA TRP A 320 -12.82 4.56 -25.50
C TRP A 320 -11.77 3.52 -25.12
N CYS A 321 -11.60 3.25 -23.82
CA CYS A 321 -10.69 2.21 -23.34
C CYS A 321 -11.17 0.81 -23.72
N ASP A 322 -12.48 0.56 -23.80
CA ASP A 322 -13.05 -0.72 -24.25
C ASP A 322 -12.90 -0.90 -25.77
N ASP A 323 -13.11 0.16 -26.55
CA ASP A 323 -12.96 0.15 -28.01
C ASP A 323 -11.50 0.11 -28.47
N SER A 324 -10.58 0.58 -27.63
CA SER A 324 -9.15 0.76 -27.97
C SER A 324 -8.22 0.49 -26.78
N SER A 325 -7.20 1.31 -26.57
CA SER A 325 -6.31 1.22 -25.40
C SER A 325 -6.36 2.53 -24.61
N PRO A 326 -6.02 2.53 -23.31
CA PRO A 326 -5.88 3.76 -22.52
C PRO A 326 -4.95 4.79 -23.19
N ARG A 327 -3.91 4.32 -23.89
CA ARG A 327 -2.99 5.17 -24.66
C ARG A 327 -3.66 5.89 -25.83
N GLU A 328 -4.59 5.23 -26.51
CA GLU A 328 -5.37 5.84 -27.59
C GLU A 328 -6.55 6.67 -27.08
N ALA A 329 -7.07 6.35 -25.90
CA ALA A 329 -8.12 7.11 -25.23
C ALA A 329 -7.61 8.45 -24.70
N PHE A 330 -6.38 8.51 -24.18
CA PHE A 330 -5.85 9.72 -23.55
C PHE A 330 -5.78 10.94 -24.49
N PRO A 331 -5.28 10.86 -25.74
CA PRO A 331 -5.34 11.98 -26.67
C PRO A 331 -6.77 12.45 -26.98
N ARG A 332 -7.76 11.53 -26.96
CA ARG A 332 -9.17 11.88 -27.16
C ARG A 332 -9.73 12.62 -25.96
N LEU A 333 -9.37 12.20 -24.74
CA LEU A 333 -9.69 12.92 -23.51
C LEU A 333 -9.14 14.35 -23.55
N LEU A 334 -7.89 14.52 -23.98
CA LEU A 334 -7.29 15.83 -24.13
C LEU A 334 -7.97 16.69 -25.21
N ASP A 335 -8.49 16.07 -26.28
CA ASP A 335 -9.28 16.77 -27.30
C ASP A 335 -10.65 17.24 -26.74
N GLU A 336 -11.33 16.40 -25.95
CA GLU A 336 -12.64 16.69 -25.36
C GLU A 336 -12.59 17.79 -24.30
N GLU A 337 -11.57 17.76 -23.43
CA GLU A 337 -11.36 18.78 -22.40
C GLU A 337 -10.69 20.06 -22.93
N GLU A 338 -10.48 20.16 -24.25
CA GLU A 338 -9.76 21.26 -24.92
C GLU A 338 -8.31 21.47 -24.42
N GLN A 339 -7.73 20.48 -23.72
CA GLN A 339 -6.40 20.54 -23.11
C GLN A 339 -5.27 20.02 -24.01
N ARG A 340 -5.55 19.51 -25.21
CA ARG A 340 -4.52 18.88 -26.07
C ARG A 340 -3.31 19.75 -26.37
N THR A 341 -3.47 21.06 -26.43
CA THR A 341 -2.34 21.97 -26.69
C THR A 341 -1.40 22.13 -25.49
N LEU A 342 -1.84 21.74 -24.30
CA LEU A 342 -1.10 21.85 -23.04
C LEU A 342 -0.15 20.66 -22.81
N TYR A 343 -0.51 19.49 -23.34
CA TYR A 343 0.28 18.27 -23.18
C TYR A 343 1.16 18.02 -24.41
N SER A 344 2.42 17.62 -24.16
CA SER A 344 3.36 17.29 -25.24
C SER A 344 3.80 15.83 -25.18
N HIS A 345 3.56 15.08 -26.25
CA HIS A 345 4.04 13.70 -26.35
C HIS A 345 5.56 13.64 -26.52
N LEU A 346 6.26 13.00 -25.58
CA LEU A 346 7.72 12.89 -25.56
C LEU A 346 8.24 11.62 -26.25
N GLY A 347 7.48 10.52 -26.19
CA GLY A 347 7.84 9.27 -26.86
C GLY A 347 7.15 8.04 -26.28
N THR A 348 7.46 6.87 -26.84
CA THR A 348 6.81 5.60 -26.51
C THR A 348 7.83 4.59 -25.97
N VAL A 349 7.38 3.73 -25.06
CA VAL A 349 8.16 2.64 -24.47
C VAL A 349 7.33 1.35 -24.48
N ASP A 350 7.88 0.27 -25.02
CA ASP A 350 7.13 -0.99 -25.20
C ASP A 350 7.21 -1.99 -24.02
N LYS A 351 8.03 -1.71 -23.00
CA LYS A 351 8.31 -2.64 -21.89
C LYS A 351 8.30 -1.92 -20.54
N PRO A 352 7.89 -2.57 -19.43
CA PRO A 352 7.39 -3.95 -19.35
C PRO A 352 6.01 -4.14 -20.00
N ILE A 353 5.26 -3.06 -20.19
CA ILE A 353 4.03 -2.98 -20.97
C ILE A 353 4.14 -1.83 -21.98
N PRO A 354 3.30 -1.74 -23.01
CA PRO A 354 3.29 -0.57 -23.89
C PRO A 354 2.81 0.68 -23.13
N GLY A 355 3.50 1.81 -23.33
CA GLY A 355 3.17 3.09 -22.73
C GLY A 355 3.72 4.27 -23.51
N ASP A 356 3.03 5.41 -23.43
CA ASP A 356 3.42 6.70 -23.96
C ASP A 356 3.80 7.65 -22.83
N ILE A 357 4.85 8.42 -23.04
CA ILE A 357 5.35 9.43 -22.11
C ILE A 357 4.91 10.79 -22.61
N TRP A 358 4.21 11.51 -21.74
CA TRP A 358 3.74 12.86 -22.01
C TRP A 358 4.35 13.83 -21.01
N LEU A 359 4.42 15.08 -21.43
CA LEU A 359 4.76 16.22 -20.58
C LEU A 359 3.46 16.96 -20.27
N SER A 360 3.10 17.07 -19.00
CA SER A 360 1.98 17.91 -18.55
C SER A 360 2.30 19.40 -18.73
N PRO A 361 1.28 20.29 -18.75
CA PRO A 361 1.51 21.74 -18.68
C PRO A 361 2.40 22.14 -17.49
N GLU A 362 2.94 23.36 -17.52
CA GLU A 362 3.44 23.96 -16.28
C GLU A 362 2.22 24.26 -15.43
N ASP A 363 2.19 23.73 -14.21
CA ASP A 363 1.15 24.09 -13.26
C ASP A 363 1.29 25.59 -13.02
N GLU A 364 0.32 26.39 -13.51
CA GLU A 364 0.25 27.82 -13.20
C GLU A 364 -0.09 28.06 -11.72
N TYR A 365 -0.27 26.99 -10.94
CA TYR A 365 -0.87 26.98 -9.60
C TYR A 365 0.10 27.19 -8.43
N ASP A 366 1.39 27.47 -8.65
CA ASP A 366 2.39 27.39 -7.55
C ASP A 366 3.30 28.62 -7.38
N ASP A 367 2.84 29.83 -7.73
CA ASP A 367 3.52 31.08 -7.35
C ASP A 367 2.63 32.10 -6.61
N GLU A 368 1.31 31.89 -6.53
CA GLU A 368 0.50 32.55 -5.49
C GLU A 368 0.64 31.76 -4.18
N ALA A 369 1.89 31.62 -3.73
CA ALA A 369 2.16 31.28 -2.35
C ALA A 369 1.32 32.23 -1.49
N PHE A 370 0.46 31.64 -0.65
CA PHE A 370 -0.30 32.30 0.39
C PHE A 370 0.61 33.30 1.12
N ASP A 371 0.61 34.56 0.68
CA ASP A 371 1.28 35.71 1.31
C ASP A 371 0.45 36.14 2.55
N ASP A 372 -0.14 35.17 3.25
CA ASP A 372 -0.89 35.30 4.50
C ASP A 372 0.05 35.27 5.73
N GLU A 373 1.33 35.65 5.56
CA GLU A 373 2.18 36.01 6.71
C GLU A 373 1.58 37.19 7.51
N ASP A 374 0.65 37.95 6.93
CA ASP A 374 -0.04 39.06 7.61
C ASP A 374 -1.17 38.64 8.55
N GLU A 375 -1.71 37.40 8.49
CA GLU A 375 -2.79 36.97 9.40
C GLU A 375 -2.29 36.20 10.64
N PHE A 376 -1.11 35.56 10.57
CA PHE A 376 -0.54 34.86 11.73
C PHE A 376 0.01 35.82 12.81
N ASN A 377 0.41 37.05 12.43
CA ASN A 377 0.89 38.07 13.37
C ASN A 377 -0.22 38.72 14.22
N ARG A 378 -1.50 38.39 14.01
CA ARG A 378 -2.61 38.98 14.79
C ARG A 378 -2.98 38.20 16.05
N TYR A 379 -2.43 37.00 16.24
CA TYR A 379 -2.78 36.13 17.38
C TYR A 379 -1.72 36.07 18.49
N ASP A 380 -0.49 36.52 18.25
CA ASP A 380 0.58 36.48 19.26
C ASP A 380 0.62 37.69 20.21
N GLU A 381 -0.11 38.77 19.93
CA GLU A 381 -0.11 39.96 20.80
C GLU A 381 -1.01 39.84 22.06
N LYS A 382 -1.61 38.67 22.33
CA LYS A 382 -2.60 38.51 23.42
C LYS A 382 -2.22 37.58 24.57
N TYR A 383 -1.01 37.01 24.57
CA TYR A 383 -0.62 36.01 25.58
C TYR A 383 0.59 36.36 26.46
N ASP A 384 1.10 37.60 26.42
CA ASP A 384 2.29 37.99 27.19
C ASP A 384 2.03 38.55 28.61
N ASP A 385 0.78 38.53 29.12
CA ASP A 385 0.44 39.20 30.40
C ASP A 385 0.21 38.25 31.60
N PHE A 386 0.67 37.01 31.55
CA PHE A 386 0.56 36.06 32.67
C PHE A 386 1.89 35.37 33.05
N SER A 387 2.90 36.16 33.42
CA SER A 387 3.94 35.68 34.33
C SER A 387 4.40 36.79 35.29
N GLY A 388 3.76 36.85 36.45
CA GLY A 388 4.14 37.76 37.53
C GLY A 388 3.35 37.50 38.80
N SER A 389 3.78 36.53 39.61
CA SER A 389 3.69 36.46 41.08
C SER A 389 4.16 35.09 41.57
#